data_AF-A0AAQ0LZF2-F1
#
_entry.id   AF-A0AAQ0LZF2-F1
#
_cell.length_a   1.000
_cell.length_b   1.000
_cell.length_c   1.000
_cell.angle_alpha   90.00
_cell.angle_beta   90.00
_cell.angle_gamma   90.00
#
_symmetry.space_group_name_H-M   'P 1'
#
loop_
_entity.id
_entity.type
_entity.pdbx_description
1 polymer ?
#
loop_
_entity_poly.entity_id
_entity_poly.type
_entity_poly.pdbx_seq_one_letter_code
_entity_poly.pdbx_strand_id
1 'polypeptide(L)' 'MKILVKILDLLVGICVVLLFSKYAVSFVNMMFDWDLRWYFLEDIPHLAFILFILLFVFAIPSEMIKDKQKGNE' A
#
# COMPACT_ATOMS: atom_id res chain seq x y z
N MET A 1 11.62 1.83 -19.44
CA MET A 1 10.69 2.43 -18.47
C MET A 1 9.50 1.52 -18.10
N LYS A 2 8.98 0.67 -19.00
CA LYS A 2 7.88 -0.29 -18.70
C LYS A 2 8.12 -1.16 -17.45
N ILE A 3 9.35 -1.63 -17.22
CA ILE A 3 9.71 -2.44 -16.04
C ILE A 3 9.65 -1.62 -14.74
N LEU A 4 10.14 -0.38 -14.76
CA LEU A 4 10.08 0.52 -13.60
C LEU A 4 8.63 0.83 -13.21
N VAL A 5 7.77 1.14 -14.19
CA VAL A 5 6.33 1.34 -13.94
C VAL A 5 5.70 0.09 -13.34
N LYS A 6 6.02 -1.10 -13.86
CA LYS A 6 5.53 -2.38 -13.31
C LYS A 6 5.95 -2.61 -11.86
N ILE A 7 7.20 -2.30 -11.51
CA ILE A 7 7.69 -2.42 -10.12
C ILE A 7 6.97 -1.42 -9.21
N LEU A 8 6.73 -0.20 -9.70
CA LEU A 8 6.03 0.84 -8.95
C LEU A 8 4.56 0.46 -8.70
N ASP A 9 3.89 -0.09 -9.72
CA ASP A 9 2.53 -0.61 -9.65
C ASP A 9 2.42 -1.78 -8.65
N LEU A 10 3.40 -2.70 -8.68
CA LEU A 10 3.51 -3.78 -7.69
C LEU A 10 3.65 -3.22 -6.26
N LEU A 11 4.49 -2.20 -6.08
CA LEU A 11 4.75 -1.59 -4.77
C LEU A 11 3.53 -0.85 -4.22
N VAL A 12 2.77 -0.18 -5.10
CA VAL A 12 1.46 0.41 -4.77
C VAL A 12 0.48 -0.70 -4.34
N GLY A 13 0.42 -1.80 -5.09
CA GLY A 13 -0.41 -2.95 -4.73
C GLY A 13 -0.07 -3.53 -3.35
N ILE A 14 1.22 -3.69 -3.05
CA ILE A 14 1.69 -4.14 -1.73
C ILE A 14 1.27 -3.17 -0.62
N CYS A 15 1.38 -1.85 -0.85
CA CYS A 15 0.91 -0.84 0.11
C CYS A 15 -0.60 -0.96 0.40
N VAL A 16 -1.41 -1.16 -0.63
CA VAL A 16 -2.87 -1.34 -0.49
C VAL A 16 -3.18 -2.61 0.31
N VAL A 17 -2.53 -3.72 0.00
CA VAL A 17 -2.73 -5.00 0.71
C VAL A 17 -2.33 -4.89 2.17
N LEU A 18 -1.19 -4.27 2.48
CA LEU A 18 -0.73 -4.05 3.85
C LEU A 18 -1.69 -3.16 4.64
N LEU A 19 -2.16 -2.05 4.04
CA LEU A 19 -3.18 -1.20 4.65
C LEU A 19 -4.46 -1.97 4.93
N PHE A 20 -4.99 -2.66 3.92
CA PHE A 20 -6.22 -3.44 4.05
C PHE A 20 -6.09 -4.49 5.14
N SER A 21 -4.97 -5.21 5.19
CA SER A 21 -4.75 -6.24 6.18
C SER A 21 -4.64 -5.67 7.60
N LYS A 22 -4.07 -4.46 7.79
CA LYS A 22 -4.09 -3.77 9.10
C LYS A 22 -5.52 -3.56 9.60
N TYR A 23 -6.38 -3.02 8.73
CA TYR A 23 -7.77 -2.75 9.08
C TYR A 23 -8.57 -4.03 9.25
N ALA A 24 -8.32 -5.06 8.44
CA ALA A 24 -8.96 -6.36 8.55
C ALA A 24 -8.61 -7.04 9.89
N VAL A 25 -7.34 -7.04 10.29
CA VAL A 25 -6.90 -7.57 11.58
C VAL A 25 -7.51 -6.77 12.73
N SER A 26 -7.50 -5.43 12.66
CA SER A 26 -8.16 -4.60 13.67
C SER A 26 -9.67 -4.88 13.78
N PHE A 27 -10.33 -5.12 12.65
CA PHE A 27 -11.76 -5.45 12.61
C PHE A 27 -12.03 -6.83 13.20
N VAL A 28 -11.21 -7.83 12.90
CA VAL A 28 -11.32 -9.18 13.48
C VAL A 28 -11.05 -9.13 14.98
N ASN A 29 -10.04 -8.39 15.44
CA ASN A 29 -9.77 -8.23 16.87
C ASN A 29 -10.95 -7.56 17.58
N MET A 30 -11.58 -6.54 16.99
CA MET A 30 -12.79 -5.91 17.57
C MET A 30 -14.03 -6.81 17.52
N MET A 31 -14.22 -7.59 16.45
CA MET A 31 -15.47 -8.33 16.21
C MET A 31 -15.46 -9.73 16.83
N PHE A 32 -14.30 -10.38 16.94
CA PHE A 32 -14.16 -11.73 17.45
C PHE A 32 -13.41 -11.81 18.80
N ASP A 33 -13.00 -10.67 19.37
CA ASP A 33 -12.14 -10.58 20.57
C ASP A 33 -10.87 -11.46 20.43
N TRP A 34 -10.46 -11.70 19.17
CA TRP A 34 -9.32 -12.54 18.87
C TRP A 34 -8.06 -11.71 19.11
N ASP A 35 -7.18 -12.11 20.03
CA ASP A 35 -5.90 -11.43 20.27
C ASP A 35 -4.87 -11.82 19.18
N LEU A 36 -5.18 -11.48 17.92
CA LEU A 36 -4.25 -11.65 16.81
C LEU A 36 -3.19 -10.55 16.91
N ARG A 37 -2.11 -10.85 17.64
CA ARG A 37 -0.95 -9.97 17.76
C ARG A 37 -0.15 -9.98 16.47
N TRP A 38 -0.47 -9.05 15.57
CA TRP A 38 0.28 -8.85 14.34
C TRP A 38 1.44 -7.88 14.61
N TYR A 39 2.48 -8.41 15.25
CA TYR A 39 3.65 -7.66 15.75
C TYR A 39 4.28 -6.68 14.74
N PHE A 40 4.20 -6.95 13.44
CA PHE A 40 4.78 -6.04 12.43
C PHE A 40 3.91 -4.81 12.14
N LEU A 41 2.59 -4.93 12.30
CA LEU A 41 1.64 -3.84 12.01
C LEU A 41 1.17 -3.11 13.26
N GLU A 42 1.25 -3.73 14.43
CA GLU A 42 0.79 -3.17 15.70
C GLU A 42 1.86 -2.32 16.40
N ASP A 43 3.12 -2.72 16.32
CA ASP A 43 4.24 -2.11 17.05
C ASP A 43 4.73 -0.79 16.42
N ILE A 44 4.36 -0.51 15.15
CA ILE A 44 4.74 0.72 14.45
C ILE A 44 3.60 1.75 14.57
N PRO A 45 3.72 2.76 15.46
CA PRO A 45 2.76 3.85 15.53
C PRO A 45 2.73 4.59 14.19
N HIS A 46 1.54 4.99 13.74
CA HIS A 46 1.32 5.69 12.47
C HIS A 46 1.66 4.91 11.18
N LEU A 47 1.87 3.59 11.24
CA LEU A 47 2.14 2.77 10.04
C LEU A 47 1.12 3.01 8.91
N ALA A 48 -0.17 3.10 9.24
CA ALA A 48 -1.21 3.36 8.25
C ALA A 48 -1.02 4.72 7.55
N PHE A 49 -0.62 5.74 8.30
CA PHE A 49 -0.37 7.07 7.76
C PHE A 49 0.88 7.09 6.87
N ILE A 50 1.94 6.39 7.28
CA ILE A 50 3.16 6.23 6.50
C ILE A 50 2.87 5.49 5.20
N LEU A 51 2.17 4.35 5.25
CA LEU A 51 1.75 3.58 4.08
C LEU A 51 0.86 4.39 3.15
N PHE A 52 -0.04 5.21 3.70
CA PHE A 52 -0.89 6.10 2.92
C PHE A 52 -0.07 7.15 2.16
N ILE A 53 0.88 7.82 2.82
CA ILE A 53 1.79 8.77 2.15
C ILE A 53 2.63 8.06 1.09
N LEU A 54 3.17 6.87 1.40
CA LEU A 54 3.98 6.08 0.48
C LEU A 54 3.20 5.69 -0.79
N LEU A 55 1.92 5.35 -0.61
CA LEU A 55 1.02 5.02 -1.71
C LEU A 55 0.88 6.20 -2.68
N PHE A 56 0.70 7.43 -2.18
CA PHE A 56 0.67 8.62 -3.04
C PHE A 56 2.02 8.88 -3.72
N VAL A 57 3.12 8.75 -2.98
CA VAL A 57 4.48 8.94 -3.51
C VAL A 57 4.80 7.96 -4.63
N PHE A 58 4.26 6.75 -4.61
CA PHE A 58 4.47 5.76 -5.67
C PHE A 58 3.42 5.86 -6.80
N ALA A 59 2.15 6.13 -6.47
CA ALA A 59 1.07 6.17 -7.45
C ALA A 59 1.17 7.37 -8.40
N ILE A 60 1.47 8.57 -7.89
CA ILE A 60 1.57 9.80 -8.70
C ILE A 60 2.62 9.66 -9.82
N PRO A 61 3.89 9.33 -9.54
CA PRO A 61 4.88 9.13 -10.59
C PRO A 61 4.59 7.91 -11.47
N SER A 62 3.96 6.84 -10.95
CA SER A 62 3.55 5.70 -11.79
C SER A 62 2.58 6.11 -12.89
N GLU A 63 1.54 6.87 -12.52
CA GLU A 63 0.54 7.44 -13.44
C GLU A 63 1.19 8.39 -14.45
N MET A 64 2.01 9.34 -13.99
CA MET A 64 2.66 10.32 -14.86
C MET A 64 3.59 9.66 -15.89
N ILE A 65 4.35 8.63 -15.51
CA ILE A 65 5.25 7.92 -16.42
C ILE A 65 4.43 7.06 -17.40
N LYS A 66 3.33 6.45 -16.95
CA LYS A 66 2.43 5.65 -17.78
C LYS A 66 1.71 6.50 -18.83
N ASP A 67 1.31 7.72 -18.48
CA ASP A 67 0.72 8.71 -19.40
C ASP A 67 1.72 9.14 -20.48
N LYS A 68 2.96 9.47 -20.09
CA LYS A 68 4.06 9.77 -21.01
C LYS A 68 4.39 8.63 -21.98
N GLN A 69 4.18 7.37 -21.58
CA GLN A 69 4.39 6.23 -22.48
C GLN A 69 3.25 6.04 -23.47
N LYS A 70 2.00 6.37 -23.10
CA LYS A 70 0.82 6.25 -23.97
C LYS A 70 0.80 7.30 -25.09
N GLY A 71 1.33 8.49 -24.85
CA GLY A 71 1.40 9.56 -25.85
C GLY A 71 2.57 9.46 -26.84
N ASN A 72 3.41 8.42 -26.75
CA ASN A 72 4.57 8.18 -27.62
C ASN A 72 4.39 6.96 -28.54
N GLU A 73 3.18 6.39 -28.61
CA GLU A 73 2.69 5.51 -29.68
C GLU A 73 1.80 6.33 -30.63
#